data_AF-C1LD59-F1
#
_entry.id   AF-C1LD59-F1
#
_cell.length_a   1.000
_cell.length_b   1.000
_cell.length_c   1.000
_cell.angle_alpha   90.00
_cell.angle_beta   90.00
_cell.angle_gamma   90.00
#
_symmetry.space_group_name_H-M   'P 1'
#
loop_
_entity.id
_entity.type
_entity.pdbx_description
1 polymer ?
#
loop_
_entity_poly.entity_id
_entity_poly.type
_entity_poly.pdbx_seq_one_letter_code
_entity_poly.pdbx_strand_id
1 'polypeptide(L)'
;MNSVLSAYIKQTISAFARVYIDKLIHDQQLESFSHPSGNKTMIAHMIDEALYRFAADRTGLTDYALESAGGSIVGTRCTKTYTEGASLFSIFGLPLARLSNSPRTILQPGNNPGDCWPFHGNKGQAIIRLSSPIIVSSVTLEHLPKELAPNGRLDSAPRDFVVKALQSESDEDGIVLGKFIYDVQNKPIQNFSTKEYSKPIQFIELIILSNHGHPKYTCIYRFRVHGNMVT
;
A
#
# COMPACT_ATOMS: atom_id res chain seq x y z
N MET A 1 38.20 22.94 -18.40
CA MET A 1 38.09 21.63 -19.08
C MET A 1 37.66 20.61 -18.04
N ASN A 2 36.39 20.25 -17.87
CA ASN A 2 35.85 19.06 -18.55
C ASN A 2 34.32 18.88 -18.40
N SER A 3 33.52 19.93 -18.21
CA SER A 3 32.05 19.80 -18.25
C SER A 3 31.55 19.50 -19.68
N VAL A 4 32.14 20.15 -20.69
CA VAL A 4 31.86 19.91 -22.11
C VAL A 4 32.34 18.53 -22.55
N LEU A 5 33.52 18.09 -22.07
CA LEU A 5 34.05 16.76 -22.35
C LEU A 5 33.17 15.66 -21.72
N SER A 6 32.67 15.87 -20.50
CA SER A 6 31.74 14.93 -19.84
C SER A 6 30.40 14.84 -20.57
N ALA A 7 29.85 15.96 -21.03
CA ALA A 7 28.61 15.98 -21.81
C ALA A 7 28.78 15.28 -23.17
N TYR A 8 29.90 15.54 -23.85
CA TYR A 8 30.24 14.91 -25.13
C TYR A 8 30.45 13.38 -24.98
N ILE A 9 31.14 12.95 -23.93
CA ILE A 9 31.33 11.53 -23.62
C ILE A 9 29.99 10.85 -23.32
N LYS A 10 29.12 11.45 -22.50
CA LYS A 10 27.78 10.91 -22.19
C LYS A 10 26.92 10.77 -23.44
N GLN A 11 26.95 11.78 -24.33
CA GLN A 11 26.17 11.76 -25.56
C GLN A 11 26.68 10.71 -26.55
N THR A 12 28.00 10.56 -26.66
CA THR A 12 28.63 9.56 -27.54
C THR A 12 28.35 8.14 -27.05
N ILE A 13 28.48 7.88 -25.73
CA ILE A 13 28.18 6.57 -25.14
C ILE A 13 26.69 6.22 -25.32
N SER A 14 25.77 7.18 -25.13
CA SER A 14 24.34 6.97 -25.33
C SER A 14 24.00 6.62 -26.80
N ALA A 15 24.64 7.31 -27.76
CA ALA A 15 24.45 7.03 -29.17
C ALA A 15 24.95 5.63 -29.56
N PHE A 16 26.14 5.23 -29.08
CA PHE A 16 26.67 3.88 -29.33
C PHE A 16 25.83 2.78 -28.66
N ALA A 17 25.38 3.01 -27.43
CA ALA A 17 24.51 2.07 -26.73
C ALA A 17 23.18 1.86 -27.47
N ARG A 18 22.59 2.95 -28.00
CA ARG A 18 21.37 2.86 -28.83
C ARG A 18 21.59 2.05 -30.09
N VAL A 19 22.65 2.34 -30.86
CA VAL A 19 22.97 1.60 -32.09
C VAL A 19 23.23 0.12 -31.82
N TYR A 20 23.92 -0.20 -30.72
CA TYR A 20 24.20 -1.59 -30.33
C TYR A 20 22.94 -2.34 -29.87
N ILE A 21 22.06 -1.67 -29.12
CA ILE A 21 20.76 -2.22 -28.71
C ILE A 21 19.84 -2.42 -29.92
N ASP A 22 19.77 -1.45 -30.84
CA ASP A 22 18.97 -1.56 -32.06
C ASP A 22 19.45 -2.72 -32.93
N LYS A 23 20.77 -2.93 -33.02
CA LYS A 23 21.35 -4.08 -33.73
C LYS A 23 21.02 -5.41 -33.05
N LEU A 24 21.11 -5.49 -31.72
CA LEU A 24 20.71 -6.68 -30.94
C LEU A 24 19.21 -6.99 -31.09
N ILE A 25 18.35 -5.97 -31.12
CA ILE A 25 16.91 -6.12 -31.33
C ILE A 25 16.62 -6.60 -32.76
N HIS A 26 17.32 -6.06 -33.75
CA HIS A 26 17.15 -6.46 -35.15
C HIS A 26 17.64 -7.89 -35.40
N ASP A 27 18.78 -8.27 -34.82
CA ASP A 27 19.35 -9.62 -34.94
C ASP A 27 18.50 -10.66 -34.16
N GLN A 28 17.87 -10.30 -33.03
CA GLN A 28 16.90 -11.18 -32.34
C GLN A 28 15.57 -11.37 -33.08
N GLN A 29 15.18 -10.42 -33.93
CA GLN A 29 13.91 -10.51 -34.68
C GLN A 29 13.96 -11.48 -35.87
N LEU A 30 15.15 -11.93 -36.30
CA LEU A 30 15.30 -12.83 -37.45
C LEU A 30 15.25 -14.33 -37.10
N GLU A 31 15.37 -14.74 -35.84
CA GLU A 31 15.49 -16.16 -35.48
C GLU A 31 14.44 -16.75 -34.54
N SER A 32 13.39 -16.05 -34.06
CA SER A 32 12.35 -16.80 -33.33
C SER A 32 10.92 -16.24 -33.34
N PHE A 33 10.00 -17.18 -33.60
CA PHE A 33 8.54 -17.17 -33.47
C PHE A 33 7.71 -16.53 -34.59
N SER A 34 7.55 -17.33 -35.66
CA SER A 34 6.28 -17.47 -36.37
C SER A 34 5.19 -17.99 -35.41
N HIS A 35 4.46 -17.07 -34.79
CA HIS A 35 3.16 -17.33 -34.16
C HIS A 35 2.10 -16.40 -34.77
N PRO A 36 0.86 -16.89 -34.97
CA PRO A 36 -0.15 -16.21 -35.77
C PRO A 36 -0.43 -14.82 -35.21
N SER A 37 -0.47 -13.83 -36.09
CA SER A 37 -0.50 -12.40 -35.75
C SER A 37 -1.68 -11.98 -34.86
N GLY A 38 -2.71 -12.82 -34.73
CA GLY A 38 -3.83 -12.63 -33.80
C GLY A 38 -3.45 -12.66 -32.31
N ASN A 39 -2.31 -13.27 -31.93
CA ASN A 39 -1.92 -13.37 -30.52
C ASN A 39 -1.12 -12.16 -30.02
N LYS A 40 -0.35 -11.48 -30.89
CA LYS A 40 0.52 -10.37 -30.48
C LYS A 40 -0.27 -9.15 -30.00
N THR A 41 -1.32 -8.76 -30.74
CA THR A 41 -2.17 -7.61 -30.38
C THR A 41 -2.96 -7.87 -29.10
N MET A 42 -3.47 -9.10 -28.91
CA MET A 42 -4.19 -9.49 -27.70
C MET A 42 -3.27 -9.49 -26.48
N ILE A 43 -2.07 -10.07 -26.59
CA ILE A 43 -1.07 -10.07 -25.52
C ILE A 43 -0.66 -8.62 -25.18
N ALA A 44 -0.40 -7.78 -26.19
CA ALA A 44 -0.07 -6.37 -25.97
C ALA A 44 -1.18 -5.65 -25.18
N HIS A 45 -2.44 -5.82 -25.57
CA HIS A 45 -3.58 -5.26 -24.86
C HIS A 45 -3.67 -5.76 -23.41
N MET A 46 -3.42 -7.04 -23.15
CA MET A 46 -3.42 -7.58 -21.78
C MET A 46 -2.30 -6.99 -20.92
N ILE A 47 -1.11 -6.76 -21.51
CA ILE A 47 0.02 -6.13 -20.83
C ILE A 47 -0.31 -4.66 -20.53
N ASP A 48 -0.84 -3.92 -21.50
CA ASP A 48 -1.21 -2.51 -21.34
C ASP A 48 -2.27 -2.35 -20.24
N GLU A 49 -3.29 -3.19 -20.21
CA GLU A 49 -4.30 -3.20 -19.14
C GLU A 49 -3.69 -3.51 -17.76
N ALA A 50 -2.77 -4.47 -17.68
CA ALA A 50 -2.10 -4.81 -16.42
C ALA A 50 -1.22 -3.65 -15.92
N LEU A 51 -0.47 -2.99 -16.82
CA LEU A 51 0.35 -1.83 -16.50
C LEU A 51 -0.49 -0.61 -16.14
N TYR A 52 -1.63 -0.40 -16.81
CA TYR A 52 -2.58 0.64 -16.48
C TYR A 52 -3.11 0.45 -15.05
N ARG A 53 -3.53 -0.76 -14.67
CA ARG A 53 -3.97 -1.07 -13.30
C ARG A 53 -2.85 -0.90 -12.28
N PHE A 54 -1.62 -1.29 -12.62
CA PHE A 54 -0.46 -1.07 -11.76
C PHE A 54 -0.23 0.43 -11.50
N ALA A 55 -0.30 1.26 -12.55
CA ALA A 55 -0.20 2.71 -12.45
C ALA A 55 -1.38 3.33 -11.68
N ALA A 56 -2.57 2.75 -11.78
CA ALA A 56 -3.77 3.14 -11.03
C ALA A 56 -3.78 2.59 -9.59
N ASP A 57 -2.69 2.84 -8.84
CA ASP A 57 -2.49 2.42 -7.44
C ASP A 57 -2.64 0.90 -7.20
N ARG A 58 -2.45 0.08 -8.24
CA ARG A 58 -2.57 -1.39 -8.24
C ARG A 58 -3.98 -1.93 -7.99
N THR A 59 -4.96 -1.08 -7.64
CA THR A 59 -6.36 -1.46 -7.42
C THR A 59 -7.30 -0.95 -8.50
N GLY A 60 -6.98 0.17 -9.16
CA GLY A 60 -7.91 0.87 -10.06
C GLY A 60 -9.11 1.50 -9.33
N LEU A 61 -9.04 1.65 -8.00
CA LEU A 61 -10.13 2.16 -7.17
C LEU A 61 -9.70 3.43 -6.44
N THR A 62 -10.57 4.45 -6.42
CA THR A 62 -10.34 5.68 -5.66
C THR A 62 -10.19 5.38 -4.17
N ASP A 63 -9.12 5.88 -3.55
CA ASP A 63 -8.84 5.75 -2.12
C ASP A 63 -9.24 7.03 -1.38
N TYR A 64 -10.40 7.00 -0.71
CA TYR A 64 -10.90 8.12 0.08
C TYR A 64 -10.25 8.24 1.45
N ALA A 65 -9.44 7.26 1.85
CA ALA A 65 -8.66 7.29 3.09
C ALA A 65 -7.27 7.92 2.87
N LEU A 66 -6.83 8.09 1.62
CA LEU A 66 -5.52 8.62 1.24
C LEU A 66 -5.26 9.98 1.88
N GLU A 67 -4.15 10.09 2.62
CA GLU A 67 -3.85 11.30 3.38
C GLU A 67 -3.59 12.52 2.48
N SER A 68 -2.83 12.33 1.39
CA SER A 68 -2.55 13.41 0.43
C SER A 68 -3.81 13.93 -0.29
N ALA A 69 -4.91 13.18 -0.26
CA ALA A 69 -6.20 13.57 -0.80
C ALA A 69 -7.16 14.14 0.26
N GLY A 70 -6.71 14.30 1.51
CA GLY A 70 -7.49 14.88 2.62
C GLY A 70 -8.05 13.86 3.62
N GLY A 71 -7.74 12.57 3.47
CA GLY A 71 -7.98 11.59 4.52
C GLY A 71 -7.08 11.86 5.75
N SER A 72 -7.51 11.46 6.94
CA SER A 72 -6.69 11.65 8.14
C SER A 72 -6.97 10.64 9.23
N ILE A 73 -5.97 10.32 10.05
CA ILE A 73 -6.19 9.65 11.33
C ILE A 73 -6.68 10.68 12.33
N VAL A 74 -7.84 10.43 12.93
CA VAL A 74 -8.40 11.29 13.99
C VAL A 74 -8.19 10.70 15.39
N GLY A 75 -8.05 9.37 15.50
CA GLY A 75 -7.75 8.74 16.80
C GLY A 75 -7.34 7.28 16.66
N THR A 76 -6.80 6.70 17.74
CA THR A 76 -6.42 5.27 17.81
C THR A 76 -7.05 4.51 18.98
N ARG A 77 -8.07 5.12 19.62
CA ARG A 77 -8.67 4.61 20.88
C ARG A 77 -7.57 4.36 21.91
N CYS A 78 -7.39 3.11 22.35
CA CYS A 78 -6.37 2.70 23.32
C CYS A 78 -5.09 2.15 22.68
N THR A 79 -4.96 2.20 21.35
CA THR A 79 -3.85 1.59 20.63
C THR A 79 -2.60 2.45 20.73
N LYS A 80 -1.51 1.84 21.20
CA LYS A 80 -0.21 2.50 21.38
C LYS A 80 0.75 2.04 20.31
N THR A 81 1.38 3.00 19.63
CA THR A 81 2.47 2.74 18.68
C THR A 81 3.62 2.01 19.38
N TYR A 82 4.12 0.95 18.75
CA TYR A 82 5.28 0.19 19.21
C TYR A 82 6.58 0.88 18.79
N THR A 83 7.46 1.16 19.75
CA THR A 83 8.71 1.92 19.52
C THR A 83 9.97 1.15 19.89
N GLU A 84 9.86 -0.06 20.45
CA GLU A 84 11.04 -0.80 20.94
C GLU A 84 11.98 -1.25 19.81
N GLY A 85 11.46 -1.47 18.60
CA GLY A 85 12.24 -1.82 17.40
C GLY A 85 12.57 -0.63 16.48
N ALA A 86 12.26 0.60 16.91
CA ALA A 86 12.45 1.80 16.10
C ALA A 86 13.91 2.28 16.07
N SER A 87 14.27 2.97 14.99
CA SER A 87 15.62 3.53 14.81
C SER A 87 15.93 4.59 15.87
N LEU A 88 17.15 4.58 16.40
CA LEU A 88 17.63 5.59 17.36
C LEU A 88 18.22 6.77 16.59
N PHE A 89 17.59 7.93 16.73
CA PHE A 89 18.16 9.20 16.30
C PHE A 89 19.15 9.70 17.35
N SER A 90 20.41 9.84 16.97
CA SER A 90 21.49 10.30 17.86
C SER A 90 22.22 11.50 17.28
N ILE A 91 22.59 12.46 18.12
CA ILE A 91 23.46 13.58 17.77
C ILE A 91 24.73 13.48 18.63
N PHE A 92 25.91 13.55 18.00
CA PHE A 92 27.21 13.35 18.67
C PHE A 92 27.31 12.05 19.50
N GLY A 93 26.67 10.97 19.05
CA GLY A 93 26.65 9.68 19.77
C GLY A 93 25.69 9.62 20.96
N LEU A 94 24.96 10.70 21.27
CA LEU A 94 23.95 10.72 22.32
C LEU A 94 22.56 10.43 21.73
N PRO A 95 21.84 9.39 22.21
CA PRO A 95 20.51 9.06 21.71
C PRO A 95 19.49 10.11 22.16
N LEU A 96 18.78 10.71 21.20
CA LEU A 96 17.77 11.75 21.44
C LEU A 96 16.34 11.24 21.33
N ALA A 97 16.05 10.40 20.33
CA ALA A 97 14.69 9.91 20.10
C ALA A 97 14.67 8.55 19.39
N ARG A 98 13.57 7.81 19.54
CA ARG A 98 13.25 6.63 18.72
C ARG A 98 12.29 7.05 17.61
N LEU A 99 12.68 6.86 16.36
CA LEU A 99 11.88 7.19 15.18
C LEU A 99 11.01 5.99 14.80
N SER A 100 9.77 5.98 15.29
CA SER A 100 8.75 5.00 14.89
C SER A 100 7.68 5.66 14.04
N ASN A 101 7.11 4.90 13.11
CA ASN A 101 6.03 5.38 12.26
C ASN A 101 4.76 5.62 13.06
N SER A 102 4.10 6.73 12.71
CA SER A 102 2.82 7.10 13.32
C SER A 102 1.66 6.34 12.67
N PRO A 103 0.47 6.33 13.28
CA PRO A 103 -0.73 5.77 12.66
C PRO A 103 -1.04 6.34 11.27
N ARG A 104 -0.60 7.58 10.99
CA ARG A 104 -0.80 8.25 9.68
C ARG A 104 -0.18 7.47 8.52
N THR A 105 0.87 6.69 8.79
CA THR A 105 1.57 5.90 7.77
C THR A 105 0.64 4.95 7.03
N ILE A 106 -0.42 4.42 7.67
CA ILE A 106 -1.37 3.51 6.99
C ILE A 106 -2.19 4.19 5.88
N LEU A 107 -2.22 5.52 5.84
CA LEU A 107 -2.93 6.33 4.85
C LEU A 107 -2.00 6.93 3.80
N GLN A 108 -0.70 6.62 3.86
CA GLN A 108 0.31 7.14 2.97
C GLN A 108 0.71 6.09 1.92
N PRO A 109 1.11 6.51 0.71
CA PRO A 109 1.67 5.58 -0.26
C PRO A 109 3.09 5.14 0.17
N GLY A 110 3.37 3.85 0.03
CA GLY A 110 4.66 3.25 0.38
C GLY A 110 4.46 1.79 0.80
N ASN A 111 5.41 0.91 0.45
CA ASN A 111 5.38 -0.46 0.94
C ASN A 111 6.78 -1.04 1.21
N ASN A 112 7.80 -0.20 1.36
CA ASN A 112 9.14 -0.71 1.65
C ASN A 112 9.19 -1.35 3.04
N PRO A 113 10.07 -2.34 3.27
CA PRO A 113 10.24 -2.93 4.59
C PRO A 113 10.44 -1.86 5.67
N GLY A 114 9.53 -1.82 6.65
CA GLY A 114 9.55 -0.85 7.73
C GLY A 114 8.63 0.36 7.55
N ASP A 115 8.08 0.62 6.36
CA ASP A 115 7.11 1.70 6.08
C ASP A 115 5.68 1.31 6.52
N CYS A 116 5.53 0.83 7.76
CA CYS A 116 4.25 0.42 8.34
C CYS A 116 4.03 1.07 9.69
N TRP A 117 2.79 1.15 10.16
CA TRP A 117 2.47 1.54 11.53
C TRP A 117 2.50 0.30 12.46
N PRO A 118 3.49 0.18 13.35
CA PRO A 118 3.53 -0.89 14.34
C PRO A 118 2.78 -0.48 15.61
N PHE A 119 1.94 -1.36 16.16
CA PHE A 119 1.31 -1.17 17.46
C PHE A 119 1.50 -2.37 18.38
N HIS A 120 1.45 -2.12 19.70
CA HIS A 120 1.67 -3.15 20.71
C HIS A 120 0.61 -4.27 20.67
N GLY A 121 1.07 -5.51 20.80
CA GLY A 121 0.21 -6.69 20.84
C GLY A 121 -0.38 -7.04 19.48
N ASN A 122 -1.50 -7.77 19.49
CA ASN A 122 -2.18 -8.26 18.29
C ASN A 122 -3.55 -7.62 18.03
N LYS A 123 -3.96 -6.68 18.89
CA LYS A 123 -5.24 -5.96 18.81
C LYS A 123 -5.00 -4.46 18.80
N GLY A 124 -5.66 -3.76 17.90
CA GLY A 124 -5.45 -2.33 17.70
C GLY A 124 -6.57 -1.71 16.87
N GLN A 125 -6.66 -0.39 16.92
CA GLN A 125 -7.76 0.39 16.38
C GLN A 125 -7.23 1.71 15.81
N ALA A 126 -7.81 2.13 14.68
CA ALA A 126 -7.59 3.44 14.10
C ALA A 126 -8.93 4.00 13.58
N ILE A 127 -9.19 5.26 13.91
CA ILE A 127 -10.32 6.03 13.40
C ILE A 127 -9.80 6.93 12.28
N ILE A 128 -10.42 6.80 11.13
CA ILE A 128 -10.04 7.45 9.89
C ILE A 128 -11.18 8.36 9.46
N ARG A 129 -10.87 9.63 9.23
CA ARG A 129 -11.75 10.55 8.51
C ARG A 129 -11.42 10.47 7.03
N LEU A 130 -12.41 10.17 6.22
CA LEU A 130 -12.32 10.14 4.76
C LEU A 130 -12.28 11.56 4.20
N SER A 131 -11.64 11.70 3.04
CA SER A 131 -11.54 12.97 2.31
C SER A 131 -12.90 13.54 1.90
N SER A 132 -13.92 12.67 1.75
CA SER A 132 -15.29 13.05 1.47
C SER A 132 -16.27 11.99 2.01
N PRO A 133 -17.52 12.35 2.34
CA PRO A 133 -18.57 11.37 2.65
C PRO A 133 -18.89 10.50 1.43
N ILE A 134 -18.91 9.18 1.61
CA ILE A 134 -19.17 8.21 0.54
C ILE A 134 -20.07 7.07 0.97
N ILE A 135 -20.74 6.43 0.02
CA ILE A 135 -21.31 5.09 0.21
C ILE A 135 -20.17 4.08 0.03
N VAL A 136 -19.73 3.49 1.14
CA VAL A 136 -18.59 2.56 1.16
C VAL A 136 -18.96 1.25 0.47
N SER A 137 -18.13 0.82 -0.49
CA SER A 137 -18.34 -0.42 -1.25
C SER A 137 -17.31 -1.51 -0.88
N SER A 138 -16.08 -1.11 -0.58
CA SER A 138 -15.02 -2.03 -0.20
C SER A 138 -13.90 -1.31 0.55
N VAL A 139 -13.06 -2.10 1.20
CA VAL A 139 -11.80 -1.65 1.79
C VAL A 139 -10.65 -2.47 1.25
N THR A 140 -9.45 -1.91 1.22
CA THR A 140 -8.24 -2.65 0.85
C THR A 140 -7.26 -2.61 1.99
N LEU A 141 -6.73 -3.78 2.36
CA LEU A 141 -5.64 -3.91 3.32
C LEU A 141 -4.41 -4.45 2.60
N GLU A 142 -3.28 -3.80 2.81
CA GLU A 142 -2.00 -4.16 2.21
C GLU A 142 -0.98 -4.50 3.30
N HIS A 143 -0.15 -5.49 2.99
CA HIS A 143 1.06 -5.79 3.75
C HIS A 143 2.26 -5.97 2.80
N LEU A 144 3.47 -5.98 3.37
CA LEU A 144 4.70 -6.30 2.66
C LEU A 144 4.61 -7.68 1.96
N PRO A 145 5.05 -7.79 0.68
CA PRO A 145 5.26 -9.08 0.03
C PRO A 145 6.28 -9.94 0.77
N LYS A 146 6.08 -11.27 0.75
CA LYS A 146 6.96 -12.22 1.44
C LYS A 146 8.41 -12.13 0.97
N GLU A 147 8.60 -11.83 -0.30
CA GLU A 147 9.88 -11.69 -0.98
C GLU A 147 10.71 -10.52 -0.44
N LEU A 148 10.05 -9.50 0.13
CA LEU A 148 10.69 -8.33 0.70
C LEU A 148 10.88 -8.44 2.22
N ALA A 149 10.34 -9.48 2.87
CA ALA A 149 10.52 -9.69 4.29
C ALA A 149 11.95 -10.22 4.57
N PRO A 150 12.79 -9.54 5.39
CA PRO A 150 14.19 -9.94 5.60
C PRO A 150 14.39 -11.37 6.11
N ASN A 151 13.43 -11.88 6.88
CA ASN A 151 13.42 -13.24 7.42
C ASN A 151 12.38 -14.14 6.75
N GLY A 152 11.73 -13.68 5.67
CA GLY A 152 10.64 -14.38 4.99
C GLY A 152 9.37 -14.58 5.81
N ARG A 153 9.23 -13.90 6.96
CA ARG A 153 8.10 -14.02 7.88
C ARG A 153 7.16 -12.82 7.75
N LEU A 154 5.86 -13.11 7.80
CA LEU A 154 4.78 -12.12 7.79
C LEU A 154 3.90 -12.27 9.04
N ASP A 155 4.47 -12.76 10.14
CA ASP A 155 3.77 -13.03 11.40
C ASP A 155 3.21 -11.75 12.06
N SER A 156 3.79 -10.59 11.76
CA SER A 156 3.31 -9.28 12.23
C SER A 156 2.16 -8.71 11.39
N ALA A 157 1.78 -9.35 10.28
CA ALA A 157 0.66 -8.91 9.48
C ALA A 157 -0.66 -9.04 10.27
N PRO A 158 -1.61 -8.12 10.11
CA PRO A 158 -2.96 -8.27 10.65
C PRO A 158 -3.62 -9.53 10.06
N ARG A 159 -4.50 -10.17 10.83
CA ARG A 159 -5.27 -11.35 10.38
C ARG A 159 -6.75 -11.05 10.42
N ASP A 160 -7.40 -11.22 11.56
CA ASP A 160 -8.83 -10.96 11.71
C ASP A 160 -9.02 -9.46 11.97
N PHE A 161 -9.92 -8.82 11.21
CA PHE A 161 -10.23 -7.40 11.41
C PHE A 161 -11.68 -7.07 11.11
N VAL A 162 -12.13 -5.93 11.64
CA VAL A 162 -13.49 -5.40 11.50
C VAL A 162 -13.40 -3.97 11.01
N VAL A 163 -14.34 -3.61 10.14
CA VAL A 163 -14.53 -2.23 9.71
C VAL A 163 -15.89 -1.75 10.18
N LYS A 164 -15.93 -0.61 10.85
CA LYS A 164 -17.17 0.08 11.23
C LYS A 164 -17.30 1.43 10.54
N ALA A 165 -18.53 1.81 10.23
CA ALA A 165 -18.93 3.17 9.94
C ALA A 165 -19.27 3.89 11.24
N LEU A 166 -18.76 5.11 11.42
CA LEU A 166 -19.06 5.96 12.55
C LEU A 166 -19.83 7.21 12.11
N GLN A 167 -20.72 7.70 12.96
CA GLN A 167 -21.41 8.98 12.74
C GLN A 167 -20.51 10.18 13.06
N SER A 168 -19.61 10.03 14.02
CA SER A 168 -18.64 11.04 14.44
C SER A 168 -17.38 10.36 14.99
N GLU A 169 -16.34 11.15 15.27
CA GLU A 169 -15.12 10.67 15.93
C GLU A 169 -15.38 10.04 17.32
N SER A 170 -16.40 10.54 18.03
CA SER A 170 -16.75 10.09 19.38
C SER A 170 -17.75 8.92 19.42
N ASP A 171 -18.26 8.48 18.27
CA ASP A 171 -19.20 7.35 18.19
C ASP A 171 -18.48 6.04 18.59
N GLU A 172 -18.90 5.41 19.68
CA GLU A 172 -18.31 4.18 20.20
C GLU A 172 -18.97 2.91 19.62
N ASP A 173 -20.25 3.00 19.28
CA ASP A 173 -21.03 1.86 18.85
C ASP A 173 -20.70 1.52 17.39
N GLY A 174 -20.84 2.51 16.51
CA GLY A 174 -20.66 2.37 15.07
C GLY A 174 -21.53 1.28 14.42
N ILE A 175 -21.50 1.21 13.09
CA ILE A 175 -22.19 0.18 12.31
C ILE A 175 -21.16 -0.71 11.64
N VAL A 176 -21.21 -2.01 11.92
CA VAL A 176 -20.25 -2.97 11.33
C VAL A 176 -20.52 -3.13 9.84
N LEU A 177 -19.59 -2.61 9.03
CA LEU A 177 -19.58 -2.77 7.57
C LEU A 177 -19.07 -4.15 7.15
N GLY A 178 -18.22 -4.80 7.95
CA GLY A 178 -17.73 -6.13 7.66
C GLY A 178 -16.75 -6.68 8.67
N LYS A 179 -16.58 -7.99 8.65
CA LYS A 179 -15.55 -8.73 9.37
C LYS A 179 -14.78 -9.56 8.35
N PHE A 180 -13.46 -9.46 8.38
CA PHE A 180 -12.60 -9.93 7.31
C PHE A 180 -11.37 -10.64 7.87
N ILE A 181 -10.72 -11.44 7.02
CA ILE A 181 -9.48 -12.14 7.33
C ILE A 181 -8.47 -11.78 6.24
N TYR A 182 -7.38 -11.14 6.63
CA TYR A 182 -6.22 -10.95 5.76
C TYR A 182 -5.37 -12.22 5.77
N ASP A 183 -5.10 -12.76 4.57
CA ASP A 183 -4.39 -14.02 4.40
C ASP A 183 -3.00 -13.81 3.79
N VAL A 184 -1.95 -14.05 4.58
CA VAL A 184 -0.55 -13.91 4.14
C VAL A 184 -0.15 -14.87 3.01
N GLN A 185 -0.96 -15.90 2.70
CA GLN A 185 -0.71 -16.79 1.55
C GLN A 185 -1.24 -16.21 0.23
N ASN A 186 -2.13 -15.21 0.29
CA ASN A 186 -2.67 -14.53 -0.88
C ASN A 186 -1.78 -13.37 -1.32
N LYS A 187 -2.22 -12.64 -2.36
CA LYS A 187 -1.54 -11.44 -2.82
C LYS A 187 -1.38 -10.42 -1.68
N PRO A 188 -0.31 -9.62 -1.66
CA PRO A 188 -0.05 -8.68 -0.57
C PRO A 188 -1.08 -7.54 -0.45
N ILE A 189 -1.80 -7.25 -1.53
CA ILE A 189 -2.91 -6.27 -1.57
C ILE A 189 -4.22 -7.05 -1.66
N GLN A 190 -5.08 -6.92 -0.66
CA GLN A 190 -6.35 -7.65 -0.58
C GLN A 190 -7.51 -6.68 -0.42
N ASN A 191 -8.47 -6.79 -1.34
CA ASN A 191 -9.70 -6.00 -1.31
C ASN A 191 -10.84 -6.83 -0.71
N PHE A 192 -11.66 -6.18 0.11
CA PHE A 192 -12.74 -6.79 0.85
C PHE A 192 -14.03 -5.98 0.65
N SER A 193 -15.04 -6.58 0.02
CA SER A 193 -16.35 -5.95 -0.17
C SER A 193 -17.08 -5.80 1.16
N THR A 194 -17.63 -4.61 1.41
CA THR A 194 -18.41 -4.33 2.62
C THR A 194 -19.87 -4.73 2.44
N LYS A 195 -20.58 -4.93 3.55
CA LYS A 195 -22.05 -5.04 3.55
C LYS A 195 -22.65 -3.76 2.99
N GLU A 196 -23.76 -3.89 2.28
CA GLU A 196 -24.51 -2.75 1.77
C GLU A 196 -24.95 -1.85 2.92
N TYR A 197 -24.54 -0.58 2.84
CA TYR A 197 -24.94 0.46 3.77
C TYR A 197 -25.14 1.76 2.98
N SER A 198 -26.40 2.10 2.71
CA SER A 198 -26.76 3.12 1.72
C SER A 198 -26.56 4.57 2.18
N LYS A 199 -26.12 4.81 3.43
CA LYS A 199 -25.89 6.16 3.92
C LYS A 199 -24.44 6.57 3.70
N PRO A 200 -24.18 7.82 3.24
CA PRO A 200 -22.82 8.32 3.16
C PRO A 200 -22.16 8.38 4.54
N ILE A 201 -20.92 7.92 4.60
CA ILE A 201 -20.08 7.88 5.81
C ILE A 201 -18.79 8.62 5.54
N GLN A 202 -18.34 9.37 6.54
CA GLN A 202 -17.05 10.06 6.52
C GLN A 202 -16.07 9.52 7.57
N PHE A 203 -16.54 8.80 8.58
CA PHE A 203 -15.66 8.25 9.62
C PHE A 203 -15.69 6.72 9.60
N ILE A 204 -14.51 6.11 9.55
CA ILE A 204 -14.31 4.67 9.51
C ILE A 204 -13.45 4.26 10.69
N GLU A 205 -13.85 3.21 11.41
CA GLU A 205 -13.01 2.56 12.40
C GLU A 205 -12.48 1.24 11.84
N LEU A 206 -11.15 1.13 11.73
CA LEU A 206 -10.45 -0.11 11.48
C LEU A 206 -10.11 -0.75 12.83
N ILE A 207 -10.54 -1.98 13.05
CA ILE A 207 -10.32 -2.73 14.29
C ILE A 207 -9.59 -4.03 13.95
N ILE A 208 -8.34 -4.15 14.35
CA ILE A 208 -7.58 -5.40 14.26
C ILE A 208 -7.88 -6.25 15.49
N LEU A 209 -8.29 -7.51 15.27
CA LEU A 209 -8.64 -8.48 16.30
C LEU A 209 -7.50 -9.48 16.58
N SER A 210 -6.64 -9.73 15.60
CA SER A 210 -5.52 -10.66 15.68
C SER A 210 -4.44 -10.37 14.63
N ASN A 211 -3.29 -11.04 14.75
CA ASN A 211 -2.22 -11.07 13.76
C ASN A 211 -1.83 -12.52 13.41
N HIS A 212 -0.81 -12.68 12.56
CA HIS A 212 -0.31 -13.98 12.12
C HIS A 212 0.73 -14.61 13.08
N GLY A 213 0.71 -14.23 14.37
CA GLY A 213 1.46 -14.90 15.43
C GLY A 213 2.67 -14.14 15.97
N HIS A 214 2.92 -12.90 15.54
CA HIS A 214 4.02 -12.12 16.10
C HIS A 214 3.70 -11.71 17.56
N PRO A 215 4.58 -12.00 18.53
CA PRO A 215 4.24 -11.94 19.95
C PRO A 215 4.19 -10.54 20.55
N LYS A 216 4.81 -9.54 19.90
CA LYS A 216 4.99 -8.21 20.49
C LYS A 216 4.19 -7.10 19.83
N TYR A 217 3.93 -7.21 18.53
CA TYR A 217 3.34 -6.15 17.74
C TYR A 217 2.66 -6.68 16.48
N THR A 218 1.80 -5.84 15.91
CA THR A 218 1.23 -5.97 14.56
C THR A 218 1.61 -4.75 13.75
N CYS A 219 1.89 -4.92 12.47
CA CYS A 219 2.21 -3.81 11.57
C CYS A 219 1.20 -3.70 10.42
N ILE A 220 0.63 -2.51 10.23
CA ILE A 220 -0.26 -2.22 9.10
C ILE A 220 0.52 -1.36 8.11
N TYR A 221 0.64 -1.80 6.86
CA TYR A 221 1.32 -1.03 5.81
C TYR A 221 0.40 0.01 5.22
N ARG A 222 -0.74 -0.41 4.66
CA ARG A 222 -1.70 0.53 4.07
C ARG A 222 -3.13 0.04 4.19
N PHE A 223 -4.03 0.97 4.48
CA PHE A 223 -5.46 0.75 4.51
C PHE A 223 -6.16 1.77 3.62
N ARG A 224 -7.05 1.30 2.75
CA ARG A 224 -7.75 2.12 1.77
C ARG A 224 -9.26 1.91 1.91
N VAL A 225 -10.02 2.96 1.62
CA VAL A 225 -11.49 2.89 1.64
C VAL A 225 -12.02 3.35 0.29
N HIS A 226 -12.87 2.52 -0.30
CA HIS A 226 -13.43 2.71 -1.64
C HIS A 226 -14.95 2.83 -1.57
N GLY A 227 -15.52 3.55 -2.51
CA GLY A 227 -16.96 3.79 -2.56
C GLY A 227 -17.32 4.80 -3.63
N ASN A 228 -18.58 5.24 -3.58
CA ASN A 228 -19.11 6.25 -4.48
C ASN A 228 -19.52 7.49 -3.69
N MET A 229 -19.24 8.67 -4.23
CA MET A 229 -19.80 9.91 -3.71
C MET A 229 -21.31 9.93 -3.90
N VAL A 230 -22.02 10.53 -2.96
CA VAL A 230 -23.43 10.86 -3.13
C VAL A 230 -23.47 12.19 -3.88
N THR A 231 -23.74 12.12 -5.19
CA THR A 231 -24.06 13.28 -6.03
C THR A 231 -25.44 13.81 -5.73
#